data_AF-A0A3E0EPU3-F1
#
_entry.id   AF-A0A3E0EPU3-F1
#
_cell.length_a   1.000
_cell.length_b   1.000
_cell.length_c   1.000
_cell.angle_alpha   90.00
_cell.angle_beta   90.00
_cell.angle_gamma   90.00
#
_symmetry.space_group_name_H-M   'P 1'
#
loop_
_entity.id
_entity.type
_entity.pdbx_description
1 polymer ?
#
loop_
_entity_poly.entity_id
_entity_poly.type
_entity_poly.pdbx_seq_one_letter_code
_entity_poly.pdbx_strand_id
1 'polypeptide(L)'
;MKCKIMYGLAIVLCLLTFGCNEFDDGNSVEPITVYEKVNGDWSLMNLKMVDEFAKSNAIEPSEQNLSTLFNYPDFKINFSVDDKNQPTTYEVTGNVPPLFALKGYWELSSNFQQTNGTASKIYLYSDAQKTHKTDELRLTSVPGSNDQMEIQLVRTSGGTAFVSYVFKLKAIN
;
A
#
# COMPACT_ATOMS: atom_id res chain seq x y z
N MET A 1 -49.23 41.72 -42.86
CA MET A 1 -47.82 41.66 -42.38
C MET A 1 -47.61 40.88 -41.07
N LYS A 2 -48.61 40.19 -40.48
CA LYS A 2 -48.44 39.44 -39.22
C LYS A 2 -47.98 37.98 -39.38
N CYS A 3 -48.15 37.40 -40.58
CA CYS A 3 -47.87 35.98 -40.83
C CYS A 3 -46.38 35.68 -41.11
N LYS A 4 -45.60 36.65 -41.60
CA LYS A 4 -44.17 36.44 -41.93
C LYS A 4 -43.24 36.50 -40.71
N ILE A 5 -43.69 37.13 -39.61
CA ILE A 5 -42.91 37.27 -38.37
C ILE A 5 -43.00 35.98 -37.51
N MET A 6 -44.12 35.24 -37.61
CA MET A 6 -44.32 33.98 -36.88
C MET A 6 -43.39 32.84 -37.34
N TYR A 7 -43.11 32.74 -38.63
CA TYR A 7 -42.19 31.71 -39.15
C TYR A 7 -40.73 31.99 -38.79
N GLY A 8 -40.33 33.26 -38.69
CA GLY A 8 -38.98 33.64 -38.26
C GLY A 8 -38.72 33.28 -36.79
N LEU A 9 -39.72 33.47 -35.92
CA LEU A 9 -39.61 33.15 -34.49
C LEU A 9 -39.54 31.63 -34.25
N ALA A 10 -40.28 30.84 -35.03
CA ALA A 10 -40.27 29.37 -34.92
C ALA A 10 -38.93 28.74 -35.34
N ILE A 11 -38.25 29.33 -36.32
CA ILE A 11 -36.92 28.88 -36.78
C ILE A 11 -35.84 29.22 -35.74
N VAL A 12 -35.91 30.38 -35.09
CA VAL A 12 -34.97 30.76 -34.02
C VAL A 12 -35.14 29.89 -32.77
N LEU A 13 -36.37 29.48 -32.44
CA LEU A 13 -36.63 28.58 -31.30
C LEU A 13 -36.09 27.15 -31.53
N CYS A 14 -36.10 26.64 -32.77
CA CYS A 14 -35.57 25.31 -33.10
C CYS A 14 -34.02 25.24 -33.05
N LEU A 15 -33.33 26.37 -33.10
CA LEU A 15 -31.86 26.42 -33.03
C LEU A 15 -31.32 26.42 -31.60
N LEU A 16 -32.19 26.62 -30.59
CA LEU A 16 -31.80 26.65 -29.17
C LEU A 16 -31.77 25.26 -28.50
N THR A 17 -32.20 24.20 -29.20
CA THR A 17 -32.28 22.83 -28.64
C THR A 17 -31.09 21.93 -28.97
N PHE A 18 -30.07 22.44 -29.66
CA PHE A 18 -28.85 21.69 -30.02
C PHE A 18 -27.63 22.01 -29.11
N GLY A 19 -27.89 22.50 -27.90
CA GLY A 19 -26.87 22.70 -26.87
C GLY A 19 -26.76 21.50 -25.94
N CYS A 20 -26.55 20.28 -26.46
CA CYS A 20 -26.02 19.21 -25.63
C CYS A 20 -24.54 19.53 -25.40
N ASN A 21 -24.23 20.16 -24.25
CA ASN A 21 -22.89 20.03 -23.70
C ASN A 21 -22.71 18.55 -23.39
N GLU A 22 -21.93 17.84 -24.22
CA GLU A 22 -21.28 16.63 -23.73
C GLU A 22 -20.44 17.10 -22.54
N PHE A 23 -20.79 16.63 -21.35
CA PHE A 23 -19.93 16.81 -20.19
C PHE A 23 -18.64 16.06 -20.52
N ASP A 24 -17.59 16.83 -20.85
CA ASP A 24 -16.21 16.36 -20.99
C ASP A 24 -15.66 16.04 -19.59
N ASP A 25 -16.32 15.11 -18.90
CA ASP A 25 -15.97 14.67 -17.54
C ASP A 25 -14.78 13.70 -17.55
N GLY A 26 -14.11 13.55 -18.70
CA GLY A 26 -13.03 12.60 -18.92
C GLY A 26 -13.52 11.14 -18.95
N ASN A 27 -12.66 10.25 -19.44
CA ASN A 27 -12.94 8.82 -19.40
C ASN A 27 -12.81 8.31 -17.96
N SER A 28 -13.75 7.46 -17.54
CA SER A 28 -13.66 6.76 -16.26
C SER A 28 -12.42 5.87 -16.24
N VAL A 29 -11.43 6.23 -15.42
CA VAL A 29 -10.26 5.39 -15.13
C VAL A 29 -10.51 4.55 -13.87
N GLU A 30 -9.86 3.40 -13.78
CA GLU A 30 -9.99 2.55 -12.59
C GLU A 30 -9.37 3.25 -11.36
N PRO A 31 -9.96 3.08 -10.16
CA PRO A 31 -9.42 3.67 -8.94
C PRO A 31 -8.04 3.10 -8.57
N ILE A 32 -7.13 3.98 -8.13
CA ILE A 32 -5.80 3.59 -7.63
C ILE A 32 -5.95 2.72 -6.37
N THR A 33 -5.39 1.51 -6.46
CA THR A 33 -5.29 0.53 -5.41
C THR A 33 -4.10 0.80 -4.48
N VAL A 34 -4.08 0.12 -3.34
CA VAL A 34 -2.92 0.14 -2.44
C VAL A 34 -1.73 -0.61 -3.04
N TYR A 35 -1.96 -1.55 -3.96
CA TYR A 35 -0.88 -2.26 -4.65
C TYR A 35 0.03 -1.31 -5.43
N GLU A 36 -0.55 -0.38 -6.19
CA GLU A 36 0.20 0.64 -6.93
C GLU A 36 1.09 1.49 -6.02
N LYS A 37 0.65 1.74 -4.79
CA LYS A 37 1.40 2.53 -3.81
C LYS A 37 2.54 1.75 -3.15
N VAL A 38 2.36 0.44 -2.95
CA VAL A 38 3.34 -0.44 -2.31
C VAL A 38 4.36 -0.97 -3.33
N ASN A 39 3.98 -1.04 -4.61
CA ASN A 39 4.83 -1.46 -5.71
C ASN A 39 6.14 -0.64 -5.75
N GLY A 40 7.26 -1.32 -5.96
CA GLY A 40 8.58 -0.71 -6.13
C GLY A 40 9.63 -1.19 -5.13
N ASP A 41 10.78 -0.52 -5.17
CA ASP A 41 11.95 -0.78 -4.36
C ASP A 41 12.01 0.11 -3.13
N TRP A 42 12.28 -0.48 -1.98
CA TRP A 42 12.24 0.20 -0.69
C TRP A 42 13.53 -0.04 0.10
N SER A 43 14.16 1.03 0.56
CA SER A 43 15.34 1.01 1.43
C SER A 43 14.97 1.20 2.89
N LEU A 44 15.73 0.60 3.80
CA LEU A 44 15.52 0.80 5.23
C LEU A 44 15.99 2.17 5.70
N MET A 45 15.09 2.95 6.31
CA MET A 45 15.43 4.15 7.07
C MET A 45 15.70 3.82 8.54
N ASN A 46 14.86 2.95 9.12
CA ASN A 46 14.94 2.57 10.51
C ASN A 46 14.32 1.19 10.73
N LEU A 47 14.97 0.37 11.55
CA LEU A 47 14.43 -0.85 12.13
C LEU A 47 14.43 -0.75 13.65
N LYS A 48 13.28 -0.95 14.26
CA LYS A 48 13.10 -0.97 15.71
C LYS A 48 12.47 -2.28 16.15
N MET A 49 13.07 -2.92 17.15
CA MET A 49 12.47 -4.01 17.90
C MET A 49 11.68 -3.43 19.08
N VAL A 50 10.50 -3.97 19.35
CA VAL A 50 9.66 -3.63 20.50
C VAL A 50 9.40 -4.90 21.28
N ASP A 51 9.74 -4.91 22.56
CA ASP A 51 9.32 -5.94 23.51
C ASP A 51 7.89 -5.61 23.96
N GLU A 52 6.93 -6.40 23.47
CA GLU A 52 5.51 -6.15 23.73
C GLU A 52 5.13 -6.47 25.19
N PHE A 53 5.88 -7.35 25.87
CA PHE A 53 5.68 -7.63 27.28
C PHE A 53 6.18 -6.47 28.14
N ALA A 54 7.40 -6.00 27.90
CA ALA A 54 7.96 -4.85 28.61
C ALA A 54 7.09 -3.60 28.38
N LYS A 55 6.67 -3.34 27.13
CA LYS A 55 5.81 -2.22 26.76
C LYS A 55 4.45 -2.26 27.46
N SER A 56 3.78 -3.42 27.48
CA SER A 56 2.47 -3.57 28.13
C SER A 56 2.52 -3.44 29.65
N ASN A 57 3.69 -3.70 30.25
CA ASN A 57 3.93 -3.57 31.70
C ASN A 57 4.69 -2.29 32.09
N ALA A 58 4.90 -1.36 31.15
CA ALA A 58 5.67 -0.12 31.36
C ALA A 58 7.08 -0.35 31.96
N ILE A 59 7.75 -1.42 31.52
CA ILE A 59 9.13 -1.75 31.89
C ILE A 59 10.06 -1.20 30.81
N GLU A 60 11.11 -0.49 31.20
CA GLU A 60 12.10 0.08 30.28
C GLU A 60 13.47 -0.62 30.39
N PRO A 61 14.21 -0.76 29.27
CA PRO A 61 13.84 -0.33 27.92
C PRO A 61 12.85 -1.32 27.26
N SER A 62 11.77 -0.79 26.69
CA SER A 62 10.78 -1.58 25.93
C SER A 62 11.05 -1.62 24.43
N GLU A 63 11.99 -0.82 23.94
CA GLU A 63 12.33 -0.69 22.53
C GLU A 63 13.84 -0.70 22.31
N GLN A 64 14.28 -1.26 21.18
CA GLN A 64 15.67 -1.29 20.76
C GLN A 64 15.79 -0.96 19.27
N ASN A 65 16.61 0.04 18.93
CA ASN A 65 16.93 0.35 17.55
C ASN A 65 17.96 -0.66 17.02
N LEU A 66 17.61 -1.38 15.95
CA LEU A 66 18.47 -2.37 15.31
C LEU A 66 19.17 -1.84 14.05
N SER A 67 18.84 -0.63 13.59
CA SER A 67 19.29 -0.10 12.29
C SER A 67 20.81 -0.04 12.14
N THR A 68 21.54 0.16 13.23
CA THR A 68 23.01 0.22 13.25
C THR A 68 23.66 -1.13 13.60
N LEU A 69 22.85 -2.16 13.84
CA LEU A 69 23.28 -3.50 14.17
C LEU A 69 23.07 -4.41 12.94
N PHE A 70 23.84 -5.49 12.85
CA PHE A 70 23.61 -6.59 11.90
C PHE A 70 23.48 -6.20 10.41
N ASN A 71 24.20 -5.16 9.96
CA ASN A 71 24.23 -4.71 8.57
C ASN A 71 22.85 -4.34 7.97
N TYR A 72 21.86 -4.01 8.81
CA TYR A 72 20.56 -3.52 8.34
C TYR A 72 20.57 -2.28 7.43
N PRO A 73 21.61 -1.43 7.36
CA PRO A 73 21.69 -0.39 6.33
C PRO A 73 21.63 -0.92 4.89
N ASP A 74 22.00 -2.18 4.66
CA ASP A 74 21.94 -2.82 3.33
C ASP A 74 20.55 -3.39 3.00
N PHE A 75 19.61 -3.40 3.96
CA PHE A 75 18.26 -3.94 3.76
C PHE A 75 17.53 -3.18 2.65
N LYS A 76 17.06 -3.93 1.66
CA LYS A 76 16.11 -3.46 0.67
C LYS A 76 15.01 -4.50 0.48
N ILE A 77 13.81 -4.04 0.17
CA ILE A 77 12.70 -4.92 -0.19
C ILE A 77 12.01 -4.39 -1.44
N ASN A 78 11.80 -5.27 -2.41
CA ASN A 78 10.99 -5.02 -3.59
C ASN A 78 9.62 -5.67 -3.43
N PHE A 79 8.57 -4.95 -3.79
CA PHE A 79 7.24 -5.50 -4.01
C PHE A 79 6.88 -5.29 -5.48
N SER A 80 6.66 -6.37 -6.22
CA SER A 80 6.35 -6.33 -7.65
C SER A 80 4.87 -6.56 -7.92
N VAL A 81 4.35 -5.90 -8.96
CA VAL A 81 3.01 -6.15 -9.52
C VAL A 81 3.11 -6.48 -11.02
N ASP A 82 2.05 -7.02 -11.60
CA ASP A 82 1.93 -7.23 -13.05
C ASP A 82 1.33 -6.00 -13.77
N ASP A 83 1.16 -6.11 -15.09
CA ASP A 83 0.60 -5.05 -15.95
C ASP A 83 -0.85 -4.65 -15.58
N LYS A 84 -1.52 -5.42 -14.71
CA LYS A 84 -2.87 -5.18 -14.20
C LYS A 84 -2.87 -4.77 -12.73
N ASN A 85 -1.71 -4.32 -12.22
CA ASN A 85 -1.50 -3.96 -10.83
C ASN A 85 -1.82 -5.07 -9.82
N GLN A 86 -1.74 -6.34 -10.25
CA GLN A 86 -1.91 -7.49 -9.35
C GLN A 86 -0.56 -7.86 -8.73
N PRO A 87 -0.50 -8.14 -7.42
CA PRO A 87 0.76 -8.46 -6.76
C PRO A 87 1.32 -9.78 -7.25
N THR A 88 2.61 -9.78 -7.56
CA THR A 88 3.36 -10.96 -8.02
C THR A 88 4.31 -11.42 -6.93
N THR A 89 5.55 -10.97 -6.98
CA THR A 89 6.63 -11.42 -6.11
C THR A 89 7.10 -10.31 -5.18
N TYR A 90 7.73 -10.71 -4.08
CA TYR A 90 8.52 -9.81 -3.26
C TYR A 90 9.92 -10.42 -3.08
N GLU A 91 10.91 -9.54 -2.89
CA GLU A 91 12.28 -9.95 -2.63
C GLU A 91 12.97 -8.97 -1.68
N VAL A 92 13.58 -9.51 -0.64
CA VAL A 92 14.46 -8.83 0.30
C VAL A 92 15.90 -9.06 -0.17
N THR A 93 16.61 -7.98 -0.41
CA THR A 93 18.02 -7.99 -0.77
C THR A 93 18.86 -7.28 0.30
N GLY A 94 20.18 -7.49 0.26
CA GLY A 94 21.11 -7.01 1.29
C GLY A 94 21.65 -8.14 2.18
N ASN A 95 22.81 -7.91 2.79
CA ASN A 95 23.45 -8.88 3.68
C ASN A 95 22.93 -8.74 5.11
N VAL A 96 21.66 -9.09 5.32
CA VAL A 96 20.93 -8.88 6.58
C VAL A 96 20.41 -10.19 7.16
N PRO A 97 20.34 -10.33 8.50
CA PRO A 97 19.70 -11.49 9.11
C PRO A 97 18.23 -11.60 8.68
N PRO A 98 17.78 -12.78 8.23
CA PRO A 98 16.41 -12.98 7.79
C PRO A 98 15.45 -12.92 8.99
N LEU A 99 14.62 -11.89 9.03
CA LEU A 99 13.51 -11.79 9.99
C LEU A 99 12.24 -12.51 9.51
N PHE A 100 12.13 -12.76 8.21
CA PHE A 100 11.07 -13.50 7.52
C PHE A 100 11.63 -14.06 6.20
N ALA A 101 10.85 -14.84 5.46
CA ALA A 101 11.29 -15.38 4.17
C ALA A 101 11.78 -14.26 3.24
N LEU A 102 12.99 -14.38 2.70
CA LEU A 102 13.62 -13.31 1.90
C LEU A 102 13.01 -13.14 0.52
N LYS A 103 12.24 -14.11 0.01
CA LYS A 103 11.57 -14.00 -1.28
C LYS A 103 10.34 -14.87 -1.32
N GLY A 104 9.38 -14.51 -2.15
CA GLY A 104 8.16 -15.26 -2.33
C GLY A 104 7.13 -14.45 -3.11
N TYR A 105 5.86 -14.71 -2.82
CA TYR A 105 4.70 -14.04 -3.41
C TYR A 105 3.98 -13.24 -2.33
N TRP A 106 3.28 -12.19 -2.71
CA TRP A 106 2.61 -11.32 -1.75
C TRP A 106 1.18 -10.96 -2.14
N GLU A 107 0.42 -10.51 -1.16
CA GLU A 107 -0.94 -10.00 -1.35
C GLU A 107 -1.33 -9.06 -0.21
N LEU A 108 -2.16 -8.07 -0.49
CA LEU A 108 -2.78 -7.24 0.53
C LEU A 108 -4.06 -7.89 1.03
N SER A 109 -4.38 -7.70 2.31
CA SER A 109 -5.68 -8.11 2.87
C SER A 109 -6.88 -7.38 2.25
N SER A 110 -6.63 -6.27 1.54
CA SER A 110 -7.63 -5.45 0.86
C SER A 110 -6.96 -4.62 -0.23
N ASN A 111 -7.60 -4.52 -1.38
CA ASN A 111 -7.13 -3.70 -2.52
C ASN A 111 -7.16 -2.19 -2.19
N PHE A 112 -8.02 -1.79 -1.26
CA PHE A 112 -8.25 -0.40 -0.87
C PHE A 112 -8.01 -0.19 0.63
N GLN A 113 -7.77 1.06 1.01
CA GLN A 113 -7.64 1.48 2.40
C GLN A 113 -8.92 1.16 3.18
N GLN A 114 -8.78 0.51 4.33
CA GLN A 114 -9.93 0.16 5.17
C GLN A 114 -10.35 1.36 6.01
N THR A 115 -11.65 1.69 6.02
CA THR A 115 -12.20 2.82 6.76
C THR A 115 -12.44 2.53 8.25
N ASN A 116 -12.29 1.27 8.66
CA ASN A 116 -12.56 0.78 10.01
C ASN A 116 -11.37 0.96 10.98
N GLY A 117 -10.32 1.68 10.57
CA GLY A 117 -9.11 1.87 11.36
C GLY A 117 -8.23 0.63 11.54
N THR A 118 -8.53 -0.47 10.85
CA THR A 118 -7.66 -1.65 10.84
C THR A 118 -6.54 -1.44 9.82
N ALA A 119 -5.29 -1.64 10.26
CA ALA A 119 -4.15 -1.58 9.37
C ALA A 119 -4.25 -2.70 8.32
N SER A 120 -4.05 -2.36 7.05
CA SER A 120 -3.94 -3.34 5.97
C SER A 120 -2.80 -4.31 6.26
N LYS A 121 -2.96 -5.57 5.87
CA LYS A 121 -1.93 -6.60 6.03
C LYS A 121 -1.32 -6.92 4.68
N ILE A 122 -0.03 -7.23 4.68
CA ILE A 122 0.71 -7.81 3.57
C ILE A 122 0.94 -9.28 3.94
N TYR A 123 0.28 -10.19 3.25
CA TYR A 123 0.50 -11.62 3.37
C TYR A 123 1.66 -12.03 2.47
N LEU A 124 2.57 -12.84 3.01
CA LEU A 124 3.70 -13.40 2.28
C LEU A 124 3.48 -14.90 2.08
N TYR A 125 3.80 -15.41 0.90
CA TYR A 125 3.54 -16.79 0.49
C TYR A 125 4.78 -17.42 -0.15
N SER A 126 4.90 -18.74 -0.03
CA SER A 126 5.97 -19.50 -0.69
C SER A 126 5.65 -19.90 -2.13
N ASP A 127 4.37 -19.85 -2.54
CA ASP A 127 3.90 -20.29 -3.85
C ASP A 127 3.06 -19.25 -4.60
N ALA A 128 3.11 -19.29 -5.94
CA ALA A 128 2.40 -18.37 -6.82
C ALA A 128 0.87 -18.45 -6.70
N GLN A 129 0.34 -19.60 -6.26
CA GLN A 129 -1.10 -19.78 -6.04
C GLN A 129 -1.57 -19.18 -4.70
N LYS A 130 -0.63 -18.65 -3.89
CA LYS A 130 -0.86 -18.01 -2.59
C LYS A 130 -1.61 -18.94 -1.62
N THR A 131 -1.24 -20.21 -1.62
CA THR A 131 -1.89 -21.23 -0.77
C THR A 131 -1.16 -21.44 0.56
N HIS A 132 0.14 -21.22 0.61
CA HIS A 132 0.97 -21.42 1.79
C HIS A 132 1.51 -20.08 2.31
N LYS A 133 0.78 -19.48 3.26
CA LYS A 133 1.21 -18.23 3.92
C LYS A 133 2.41 -18.52 4.83
N THR A 134 3.52 -17.82 4.60
CA THR A 134 4.75 -17.95 5.39
C THR A 134 4.81 -16.94 6.53
N ASP A 135 4.44 -15.70 6.25
CA ASP A 135 4.49 -14.60 7.22
C ASP A 135 3.39 -13.58 6.92
N GLU A 136 3.16 -12.68 7.88
CA GLU A 136 2.20 -11.58 7.79
C GLU A 136 2.88 -10.31 8.29
N LEU A 137 2.86 -9.26 7.47
CA LEU A 137 3.30 -7.93 7.82
C LEU A 137 2.08 -7.02 7.93
N ARG A 138 2.09 -6.08 8.86
CA ARG A 138 1.07 -5.02 8.96
C ARG A 138 1.61 -3.78 8.27
N LEU A 139 0.86 -3.22 7.34
CA LEU A 139 1.14 -1.94 6.72
C LEU A 139 0.57 -0.84 7.62
N THR A 140 1.39 -0.34 8.54
CA THR A 140 0.99 0.67 9.54
C THR A 140 1.02 2.09 8.97
N SER A 141 1.82 2.34 7.93
CA SER A 141 1.79 3.57 7.14
C SER A 141 1.89 3.24 5.66
N VAL A 142 0.88 3.65 4.91
CA VAL A 142 0.78 3.43 3.47
C VAL A 142 1.55 4.53 2.74
N PRO A 143 2.32 4.21 1.69
CA PRO A 143 2.99 5.22 0.90
C PRO A 143 2.05 6.30 0.37
N GLY A 144 2.45 7.55 0.58
CA GLY A 144 1.77 8.73 0.09
C GLY A 144 2.76 9.67 -0.58
N SER A 145 2.60 10.98 -0.39
CA SER A 145 3.43 12.01 -1.03
C SER A 145 4.87 12.12 -0.50
N ASN A 146 5.20 11.41 0.58
CA ASN A 146 6.52 11.46 1.22
C ASN A 146 7.39 10.25 0.89
N ASP A 147 6.93 9.36 0.00
CA ASP A 147 7.62 8.14 -0.45
C ASP A 147 8.14 7.27 0.70
N GLN A 148 7.36 7.23 1.79
CA GLN A 148 7.69 6.46 2.99
C GLN A 148 6.57 5.47 3.32
N MET A 149 6.99 4.29 3.73
CA MET A 149 6.10 3.24 4.22
C MET A 149 6.57 2.77 5.58
N GLU A 150 5.63 2.30 6.40
CA GLU A 150 5.95 1.57 7.63
C GLU A 150 5.27 0.20 7.59
N ILE A 151 6.08 -0.84 7.77
CA ILE A 151 5.61 -2.21 7.92
C ILE A 151 6.02 -2.75 9.28
N GLN A 152 5.18 -3.60 9.86
CA GLN A 152 5.40 -4.23 11.16
C GLN A 152 5.27 -5.74 11.06
N LEU A 153 6.31 -6.46 11.48
CA LEU A 153 6.26 -7.90 11.73
C LEU A 153 5.99 -8.13 13.21
N VAL A 154 4.95 -8.89 13.55
CA VAL A 154 4.61 -9.22 14.94
C VAL A 154 4.82 -10.71 15.17
N ARG A 155 5.67 -11.08 16.13
CA ARG A 155 5.82 -12.47 16.57
C ARG A 155 4.90 -12.71 17.76
N THR A 156 4.15 -13.80 17.67
CA THR A 156 3.19 -14.22 18.68
C THR A 156 3.54 -15.60 19.22
N SER A 157 3.25 -15.84 20.49
CA SER A 157 3.33 -17.15 21.12
C SER A 157 2.07 -17.35 21.95
N GLY A 158 1.35 -18.46 21.72
CA GLY A 158 0.06 -18.70 22.37
C GLY A 158 -1.02 -17.63 22.08
N GLY A 159 -0.92 -16.93 20.95
CA GLY A 159 -1.83 -15.83 20.59
C GLY A 159 -1.44 -14.45 21.15
N THR A 160 -0.43 -14.38 22.03
CA THR A 160 0.06 -13.12 22.61
C THR A 160 1.28 -12.62 21.86
N ALA A 161 1.28 -11.35 21.47
CA ALA A 161 2.46 -10.70 20.89
C ALA A 161 3.55 -10.55 21.95
N PHE A 162 4.78 -10.96 21.64
CA PHE A 162 5.91 -10.82 22.55
C PHE A 162 7.02 -9.94 21.97
N VAL A 163 7.18 -9.91 20.66
CA VAL A 163 8.11 -9.00 20.00
C VAL A 163 7.52 -8.49 18.68
N SER A 164 7.73 -7.22 18.41
CA SER A 164 7.44 -6.60 17.12
C SER A 164 8.68 -5.99 16.50
N TYR A 165 8.79 -6.09 15.18
CA TYR A 165 9.80 -5.41 14.37
C TYR A 165 9.10 -4.36 13.51
N VAL A 166 9.47 -3.10 13.68
CA VAL A 166 8.91 -1.96 12.95
C VAL A 166 9.96 -1.47 11.97
N PHE A 167 9.64 -1.57 10.68
CA PHE A 167 10.50 -1.13 9.58
C PHE A 167 9.92 0.17 9.02
N LYS A 168 10.72 1.23 9.06
CA LYS A 168 10.46 2.46 8.30
C LYS A 168 11.26 2.40 7.02
N LEU A 169 10.57 2.52 5.91
CA LEU A 169 11.11 2.31 4.58
C LEU A 169 10.93 3.58 3.75
N LYS A 170 11.86 3.79 2.82
CA LYS A 170 11.83 4.88 1.84
C LYS A 170 11.99 4.33 0.43
N ALA A 171 11.20 4.83 -0.50
CA ALA A 171 11.31 4.44 -1.90
C ALA A 171 12.72 4.72 -2.45
N ILE A 172 13.22 3.80 -3.27
CA ILE A 172 14.46 3.93 -4.03
C ILE A 172 14.05 4.34 -5.45
N ASN A 173 14.37 5.58 -5.82
CA ASN A 173 14.15 6.08 -7.19
C ASN A 173 15.12 5.44 -8.18
#